data_AF-X1HWM6-F1
#
_entry.id   AF-X1HWM6-F1
#
_cell.length_a   1.000
_cell.length_b   1.000
_cell.length_c   1.000
_cell.angle_alpha   90.00
_cell.angle_beta   90.00
_cell.angle_gamma   90.00
#
_symmetry.space_group_name_H-M   'P 1'
#
loop_
_entity.id
_entity.type
_entity.pdbx_description
1 polymer ?
#
loop_
_entity_poly.entity_id
_entity_poly.type
_entity_poly.pdbx_seq_one_letter_code
_entity_poly.pdbx_strand_id
1 'polypeptide(L)'
;LGLSPGELGPESELALDSLMTVELCSRLELELGERVPEELVARCRTVKELASAFVGALPPEKKPRAHSLFLQCCVPVCAARFFSLLALRWFARSYNSIEVRGLDNVPRRRNFIFASNHNSHFDTMALLASLPAGRLWMTHPVAARDVFYGNRLLGLWASLHFNCIPFDRKASPEAGLEGALAALGRGGSLIVFPEGWRGLDTRVDEFKPGVGYLAIEARVPVVPAYVRGTEKAMPKGRRTYRPAKVRVTYGAPVEPDGFGGAANRFESYRAF
;
A
#
# COMPACT_ATOMS: atom_id res chain seq x y z
N LEU A 1 3.91 -47.47 -4.71
CA LEU A 1 5.39 -47.38 -4.63
C LEU A 1 5.69 -46.40 -3.49
N GLY A 2 5.59 -46.76 -2.21
CA GLY A 2 6.37 -47.79 -1.54
C GLY A 2 7.64 -47.17 -0.96
N LEU A 3 7.52 -46.17 -0.07
CA LEU A 3 8.63 -45.65 0.74
C LEU A 3 8.13 -45.33 2.15
N SER A 4 8.87 -45.85 3.13
CA SER A 4 8.61 -45.87 4.57
C SER A 4 8.90 -44.51 5.23
N PRO A 5 8.11 -44.08 6.24
CA PRO A 5 8.46 -42.95 7.09
C PRO A 5 9.49 -43.39 8.13
N GLY A 6 10.80 -43.28 7.83
CA GLY A 6 11.81 -43.85 8.73
C GLY A 6 13.28 -43.50 8.54
N GLU A 7 13.68 -42.55 7.69
CA GLU A 7 15.10 -42.14 7.56
C GLU A 7 15.25 -40.61 7.48
N LEU A 8 14.82 -39.90 8.52
CA LEU A 8 15.26 -38.52 8.75
C LEU A 8 16.43 -38.56 9.74
N GLY A 9 17.65 -38.65 9.20
CA GLY A 9 18.87 -38.38 9.95
C GLY A 9 18.96 -36.89 10.32
N PRO A 10 19.71 -36.52 11.38
CA PRO A 10 19.69 -35.17 11.96
C PRO A 10 20.45 -34.08 11.17
N GLU A 11 20.55 -34.13 9.83
CA GLU A 11 21.56 -33.32 9.11
C GLU A 11 21.10 -32.38 7.98
N SER A 12 19.86 -31.87 7.99
CA SER A 12 19.56 -30.66 7.21
C SER A 12 18.44 -29.83 7.81
N GLU A 13 18.75 -28.63 8.31
CA GLU A 13 17.72 -27.65 8.69
C GLU A 13 16.92 -27.17 7.48
N LEU A 14 17.51 -27.21 6.28
CA LEU A 14 16.89 -26.69 5.05
C LEU A 14 15.84 -27.64 4.46
N ALA A 15 15.97 -28.96 4.69
CA ALA A 15 15.07 -30.04 4.26
C ALA A 15 14.36 -29.80 2.91
N LEU A 16 15.10 -29.31 1.89
CA LEU A 16 14.52 -29.00 0.59
C LEU A 16 14.37 -30.27 -0.23
N ASP A 17 13.15 -30.53 -0.72
CA ASP A 17 12.95 -31.50 -1.78
C ASP A 17 13.37 -30.91 -3.15
N SER A 18 13.38 -31.75 -4.20
CA SER A 18 13.79 -31.33 -5.54
C SER A 18 12.91 -30.21 -6.11
N LEU A 19 11.64 -30.11 -5.69
CA LEU A 19 10.71 -29.10 -6.19
C LEU A 19 10.89 -27.76 -5.44
N MET A 20 11.06 -27.82 -4.12
CA MET A 20 11.40 -26.66 -3.28
C MET A 20 12.76 -26.07 -3.65
N THR A 21 13.71 -26.90 -4.08
CA THR A 21 15.02 -26.43 -4.57
C THR A 21 14.86 -25.58 -5.84
N VAL A 22 14.06 -26.05 -6.80
CA VAL A 22 13.78 -25.32 -8.04
C VAL A 22 13.00 -24.04 -7.78
N GLU A 23 12.00 -24.08 -6.90
CA GLU A 23 11.23 -22.88 -6.51
C GLU A 23 12.12 -21.84 -5.82
N LEU A 24 12.98 -22.28 -4.88
CA LEU A 24 13.91 -21.40 -4.19
C LEU A 24 14.95 -20.78 -5.14
N CYS A 25 15.49 -21.57 -6.08
CA CYS A 25 16.39 -21.05 -7.12
C CYS A 25 15.69 -19.99 -7.96
N SER A 26 14.48 -20.26 -8.45
CA SER A 26 13.71 -19.28 -9.24
C SER A 26 13.44 -17.99 -8.47
N ARG A 27 13.15 -18.07 -7.16
CA ARG A 27 12.97 -16.90 -6.30
C ARG A 27 14.27 -16.11 -6.10
N LEU A 28 15.38 -16.80 -5.87
CA LEU A 28 16.68 -16.17 -5.72
C LEU A 28 17.13 -15.49 -7.03
N GLU A 29 16.86 -16.09 -8.20
CA GLU A 29 17.15 -15.48 -9.50
C GLU A 29 16.35 -14.18 -9.74
N LEU A 30 15.08 -14.14 -9.30
CA LEU A 30 14.26 -12.94 -9.38
C LEU A 30 14.77 -11.81 -8.49
N GLU A 31 15.26 -12.12 -7.29
CA GLU A 31 15.76 -11.14 -6.32
C GLU A 31 17.19 -10.66 -6.63
N LEU A 32 18.06 -11.58 -7.07
CA LEU A 32 19.47 -11.29 -7.34
C LEU A 32 19.70 -10.74 -8.75
N GLY A 33 18.79 -11.02 -9.70
CA GLY A 33 18.93 -10.64 -11.10
C GLY A 33 20.02 -11.41 -11.86
N GLU A 34 20.58 -12.46 -11.25
CA GLU A 34 21.58 -13.36 -11.81
C GLU A 34 21.12 -14.81 -11.69
N ARG A 35 21.59 -15.67 -12.60
CA ARG A 35 21.22 -17.08 -12.62
C ARG A 35 21.83 -17.81 -11.43
N VAL A 36 21.02 -18.57 -10.69
CA VAL A 36 21.45 -19.29 -9.49
C VAL A 36 21.60 -20.77 -9.83
N PRO A 37 22.82 -21.34 -9.75
CA PRO A 37 23.01 -22.77 -10.01
C PRO A 37 22.26 -23.62 -8.97
N GLU A 38 21.38 -24.49 -9.43
CA GLU A 38 20.65 -25.44 -8.56
C GLU A 38 21.60 -26.30 -7.71
N GLU A 39 22.76 -26.66 -8.27
CA GLU A 39 23.82 -27.40 -7.58
C GLU A 39 24.39 -26.67 -6.36
N LEU A 40 24.34 -25.33 -6.35
CA LEU A 40 24.85 -24.52 -5.25
C LEU A 40 23.84 -24.49 -4.09
N VAL A 41 22.54 -24.39 -4.40
CA VAL A 41 21.45 -24.42 -3.40
C VAL A 41 21.28 -25.83 -2.83
N ALA A 42 21.38 -26.88 -3.66
CA ALA A 42 21.30 -28.27 -3.23
C ALA A 42 22.44 -28.71 -2.29
N ARG A 43 23.56 -27.99 -2.28
CA ARG A 43 24.69 -28.25 -1.38
C ARG A 43 24.54 -27.61 0.01
N CYS A 44 23.66 -26.62 0.15
CA CYS A 44 23.43 -25.93 1.42
C CYS A 44 22.54 -26.77 2.33
N ARG A 45 23.03 -27.10 3.53
CA ARG A 45 22.27 -27.88 4.52
C ARG A 45 21.60 -27.00 5.57
N THR A 46 22.05 -25.74 5.70
CA THR A 46 21.53 -24.76 6.67
C THR A 46 21.24 -23.42 6.03
N VAL A 47 20.31 -22.65 6.63
CA VAL A 47 19.96 -21.29 6.17
C VAL A 47 21.19 -20.38 6.20
N LYS A 48 22.10 -20.61 7.17
CA LYS A 48 23.33 -19.85 7.33
C LYS A 48 24.31 -20.08 6.17
N GLU A 49 24.45 -21.31 5.69
CA GLU A 49 25.28 -21.63 4.51
C GLU A 49 24.71 -21.00 3.25
N LEU A 50 23.39 -21.09 3.07
CA LEU A 50 22.69 -20.47 1.95
C LEU A 50 22.88 -18.95 1.97
N ALA A 51 22.62 -18.31 3.11
CA ALA A 51 22.85 -16.87 3.27
C ALA A 51 24.30 -16.50 2.96
N SER A 52 25.27 -17.22 3.53
CA SER A 52 26.70 -16.96 3.31
C SER A 52 27.12 -17.07 1.84
N ALA A 53 26.52 -17.99 1.07
CA ALA A 53 26.78 -18.14 -0.36
C ALA A 53 26.29 -16.94 -1.18
N PHE A 54 25.30 -16.18 -0.69
CA PHE A 54 24.70 -15.04 -1.37
C PHE A 54 24.89 -13.69 -0.64
N VAL A 55 25.63 -13.66 0.47
CA VAL A 55 25.90 -12.45 1.30
C VAL A 55 26.55 -11.31 0.50
N GLY A 56 27.20 -11.61 -0.65
CA GLY A 56 27.73 -10.59 -1.58
C GLY A 56 26.86 -10.30 -2.81
N ALA A 57 25.88 -11.15 -3.11
CA ALA A 57 25.00 -11.03 -4.27
C ALA A 57 23.66 -10.35 -3.94
N LEU A 58 23.23 -10.44 -2.67
CA LEU A 58 22.02 -9.76 -2.22
C LEU A 58 22.21 -8.25 -2.34
N PRO A 59 21.32 -7.53 -3.05
CA PRO A 59 21.39 -6.08 -3.13
C PRO A 59 21.38 -5.52 -1.70
N PRO A 60 22.21 -4.51 -1.39
CA PRO A 60 22.29 -3.97 -0.05
C PRO A 60 20.90 -3.56 0.41
N GLU A 61 20.52 -4.03 1.59
CA GLU A 61 19.26 -3.73 2.25
C GLU A 61 19.01 -2.21 2.13
N LYS A 62 18.00 -1.83 1.35
CA LYS A 62 17.67 -0.41 1.13
C LYS A 62 17.10 0.15 2.42
N LYS A 63 17.97 0.58 3.33
CA LYS A 63 17.56 1.28 4.56
C LYS A 63 16.56 2.37 4.17
N PRO A 64 15.35 2.38 4.75
CA PRO A 64 14.41 3.46 4.50
C PRO A 64 15.12 4.78 4.83
N ARG A 65 15.20 5.69 3.85
CA ARG A 65 15.91 6.95 4.04
C ARG A 65 15.27 7.70 5.21
N ALA A 66 15.99 7.76 6.34
CA ALA A 66 15.58 8.36 7.62
C ALA A 66 15.08 9.82 7.52
N HIS A 67 15.35 10.50 6.39
CA HIS A 67 14.86 11.85 6.12
C HIS A 67 13.32 11.99 6.07
N SER A 68 12.55 10.94 5.76
CA SER A 68 11.07 11.05 5.77
C SER A 68 10.48 11.05 7.18
N LEU A 69 11.11 10.35 8.13
CA LEU A 69 10.66 10.22 9.52
C LEU A 69 11.03 11.44 10.37
N PHE A 70 12.19 12.07 10.15
CA PHE A 70 12.61 13.24 10.92
C PHE A 70 11.72 14.49 10.70
N LEU A 71 11.18 14.68 9.49
CA LEU A 71 10.25 15.79 9.22
C LEU A 71 8.85 15.58 9.83
N GLN A 72 8.49 14.35 10.21
CA GLN A 72 7.17 14.05 10.76
C GLN A 72 7.00 14.49 12.22
N CYS A 73 8.09 14.73 12.96
CA CYS A 73 8.04 15.09 14.38
C CYS A 73 8.29 16.58 14.66
N CYS A 74 8.52 17.40 13.63
CA CYS A 74 8.74 18.83 13.80
C CYS A 74 7.38 19.53 13.97
N VAL A 75 7.12 20.14 15.14
CA VAL A 75 5.84 20.83 15.45
C VAL A 75 5.41 21.84 14.37
N PRO A 76 6.31 22.69 13.82
CA PRO A 76 5.97 23.58 12.69
C PRO A 76 5.49 22.84 11.44
N VAL A 77 6.13 21.71 11.09
CA VAL A 77 5.72 20.88 9.94
C VAL A 77 4.36 20.25 10.22
N CYS A 78 4.10 19.85 11.47
CA CYS A 78 2.83 19.30 11.87
C CYS A 78 1.69 20.32 11.78
N ALA A 79 1.93 21.52 12.30
CA ALA A 79 0.99 22.63 12.24
C ALA A 79 0.71 23.06 10.78
N ALA A 80 1.77 23.27 9.98
CA ALA A 80 1.62 23.66 8.57
C ALA A 80 0.79 22.64 7.79
N ARG A 81 1.04 21.35 8.00
CA ARG A 81 0.26 20.27 7.38
C ARG A 81 -1.20 20.27 7.85
N PHE A 82 -1.44 20.45 9.14
CA PHE A 82 -2.80 20.51 9.70
C PHE A 82 -3.61 21.65 9.05
N PHE A 83 -3.06 22.86 9.01
CA PHE A 83 -3.71 24.01 8.38
C PHE A 83 -3.87 23.81 6.87
N SER A 84 -2.90 23.18 6.20
CA SER A 84 -3.00 22.86 4.78
C SER A 84 -4.15 21.90 4.49
N LEU A 85 -4.29 20.82 5.25
CA LEU A 85 -5.40 19.88 5.10
C LEU A 85 -6.76 20.54 5.37
N LEU A 86 -6.84 21.46 6.33
CA LEU A 86 -8.06 22.24 6.58
C LEU A 86 -8.37 23.20 5.43
N ALA A 87 -7.38 23.93 4.92
CA ALA A 87 -7.54 24.84 3.79
C ALA A 87 -7.95 24.09 2.51
N LEU A 88 -7.32 22.95 2.26
CA LEU A 88 -7.62 22.08 1.12
C LEU A 88 -9.03 21.47 1.24
N ARG A 89 -9.43 21.03 2.44
CA ARG A 89 -10.80 20.62 2.73
C ARG A 89 -11.79 21.76 2.45
N TRP A 90 -11.51 22.95 2.97
CA TRP A 90 -12.37 24.11 2.78
C TRP A 90 -12.52 24.43 1.30
N PHE A 91 -11.41 24.51 0.56
CA PHE A 91 -11.41 24.71 -0.88
C PHE A 91 -12.23 23.64 -1.61
N ALA A 92 -12.01 22.37 -1.30
CA ALA A 92 -12.72 21.27 -1.93
C ALA A 92 -14.24 21.36 -1.70
N ARG A 93 -14.68 21.70 -0.48
CA ARG A 93 -16.11 21.79 -0.12
C ARG A 93 -16.79 23.09 -0.57
N SER A 94 -16.05 24.19 -0.64
CA SER A 94 -16.58 25.50 -1.06
C SER A 94 -16.65 25.61 -2.59
N TYR A 95 -15.69 25.01 -3.29
CA TYR A 95 -15.56 25.13 -4.74
C TYR A 95 -16.17 23.94 -5.50
N ASN A 96 -16.62 22.89 -4.79
CA ASN A 96 -17.33 21.73 -5.37
C ASN A 96 -18.53 21.36 -4.54
N SER A 97 -19.53 20.79 -5.20
CA SER A 97 -20.65 20.16 -4.50
C SER A 97 -20.25 18.74 -4.13
N ILE A 98 -19.77 18.55 -2.89
CA ILE A 98 -19.39 17.24 -2.35
C ILE A 98 -20.55 16.63 -1.58
N GLU A 99 -21.17 15.59 -2.17
CA GLU A 99 -22.16 14.74 -1.53
C GLU A 99 -21.46 13.54 -0.87
N VAL A 100 -21.73 13.29 0.41
CA VAL A 100 -21.16 12.16 1.15
C VAL A 100 -22.28 11.21 1.56
N ARG A 101 -22.12 9.91 1.25
CA ARG A 101 -23.06 8.84 1.62
C ARG A 101 -22.34 7.75 2.39
N GLY A 102 -23.03 7.17 3.38
CA GLY A 102 -22.50 6.05 4.17
C GLY A 102 -21.38 6.42 5.15
N LEU A 103 -21.22 7.70 5.51
CA LEU A 103 -20.17 8.13 6.44
C LEU A 103 -20.25 7.41 7.80
N ASP A 104 -21.44 6.97 8.20
CA ASP A 104 -21.65 6.19 9.42
C ASP A 104 -21.00 4.80 9.38
N ASN A 105 -20.71 4.27 8.19
CA ASN A 105 -19.95 3.01 8.03
C ASN A 105 -18.47 3.19 8.35
N VAL A 106 -17.94 4.42 8.37
CA VAL A 106 -16.54 4.68 8.68
C VAL A 106 -16.34 4.49 10.18
N PRO A 107 -15.46 3.55 10.63
CA PRO A 107 -15.22 3.33 12.04
C PRO A 107 -14.83 4.63 12.74
N ARG A 108 -15.34 4.88 13.95
CA ARG A 108 -15.10 6.15 14.68
C ARG A 108 -13.93 6.10 15.67
N ARG A 109 -13.63 4.92 16.23
CA ARG A 109 -12.68 4.73 17.34
C ARG A 109 -11.48 3.83 17.03
N ARG A 110 -11.40 3.32 15.81
CA ARG A 110 -10.26 2.53 15.33
C ARG A 110 -9.80 3.03 13.97
N ASN A 111 -8.61 2.62 13.57
CA ASN A 111 -8.09 2.82 12.23
C ASN A 111 -8.67 1.80 11.24
N PHE A 112 -8.49 2.09 9.96
CA PHE A 112 -9.03 1.34 8.85
C PHE A 112 -8.24 1.63 7.57
N ILE A 113 -8.51 0.87 6.52
CA ILE A 113 -7.98 1.11 5.17
C ILE A 113 -9.16 1.46 4.25
N PHE A 114 -9.14 2.64 3.63
CA PHE A 114 -10.03 2.93 2.51
C PHE A 114 -9.50 2.24 1.26
N ALA A 115 -10.35 1.43 0.62
CA ALA A 115 -10.11 0.90 -0.71
C ALA A 115 -11.04 1.63 -1.68
N SER A 116 -10.48 2.49 -2.54
CA SER A 116 -11.25 3.34 -3.46
C SER A 116 -10.85 3.15 -4.91
N ASN A 117 -11.79 3.38 -5.84
CA ASN A 117 -11.45 3.57 -7.25
C ASN A 117 -10.60 4.82 -7.47
N HIS A 118 -9.80 4.87 -8.55
CA HIS A 118 -8.93 6.01 -8.85
C HIS A 118 -9.08 6.54 -10.28
N ASN A 119 -9.86 7.62 -10.44
CA ASN A 119 -10.16 8.27 -11.72
C ASN A 119 -9.51 9.65 -11.87
N SER A 120 -9.14 10.32 -10.77
CA SER A 120 -8.56 11.67 -10.78
C SER A 120 -7.60 11.89 -9.61
N HIS A 121 -6.64 12.81 -9.78
CA HIS A 121 -5.86 13.29 -8.62
C HIS A 121 -6.74 13.93 -7.54
N PHE A 122 -7.94 14.39 -7.90
CA PHE A 122 -8.89 14.96 -6.96
C PHE A 122 -9.59 13.90 -6.09
N ASP A 123 -9.44 12.60 -6.35
CA ASP A 123 -10.08 11.54 -5.55
C ASP A 123 -9.59 11.54 -4.10
N THR A 124 -8.27 11.59 -3.91
CA THR A 124 -7.65 11.68 -2.59
C THR A 124 -8.18 12.89 -1.83
N MET A 125 -8.32 14.02 -2.54
CA MET A 125 -8.84 15.24 -1.94
C MET A 125 -10.32 15.10 -1.56
N ALA A 126 -11.13 14.50 -2.42
CA ALA A 126 -12.55 14.26 -2.17
C ALA A 126 -12.74 13.36 -0.93
N LEU A 127 -11.94 12.28 -0.82
CA LEU A 127 -11.94 11.38 0.33
C LEU A 127 -11.50 12.07 1.63
N LEU A 128 -10.46 12.90 1.59
CA LEU A 128 -10.05 13.67 2.78
C LEU A 128 -11.13 14.70 3.15
N ALA A 129 -11.70 15.41 2.16
CA ALA A 129 -12.71 16.44 2.36
C ALA A 129 -14.09 15.92 2.81
N SER A 130 -14.34 14.61 2.73
CA SER A 130 -15.55 13.96 3.27
C SER A 130 -15.42 13.54 4.74
N LEU A 131 -14.20 13.37 5.28
CA LEU A 131 -13.99 12.90 6.66
C LEU A 131 -14.21 14.00 7.71
N PRO A 132 -14.40 13.67 9.00
CA PRO A 132 -14.32 14.68 10.07
C PRO A 132 -12.91 15.28 10.18
N ALA A 133 -12.80 16.55 10.61
CA ALA A 133 -11.52 17.26 10.67
C ALA A 133 -10.44 16.54 11.51
N GLY A 134 -10.84 15.95 12.64
CA GLY A 134 -9.94 15.18 13.50
C GLY A 134 -9.35 13.91 12.86
N ARG A 135 -9.95 13.41 11.76
CA ARG A 135 -9.45 12.24 11.02
C ARG A 135 -8.43 12.58 9.94
N LEU A 136 -8.40 13.83 9.46
CA LEU A 136 -7.51 14.27 8.38
C LEU A 136 -6.05 14.00 8.69
N TRP A 137 -5.64 14.29 9.93
CA TRP A 137 -4.26 14.11 10.37
C TRP A 137 -3.83 12.64 10.42
N MET A 138 -4.77 11.76 10.76
CA MET A 138 -4.53 10.34 10.93
C MET A 138 -4.78 9.53 9.66
N THR A 139 -5.15 10.16 8.55
CA THR A 139 -5.44 9.46 7.30
C THR A 139 -4.35 9.73 6.28
N HIS A 140 -3.70 8.66 5.84
CA HIS A 140 -2.51 8.71 4.99
C HIS A 140 -2.82 8.16 3.60
N PRO A 141 -2.79 8.99 2.56
CA PRO A 141 -2.84 8.50 1.20
C PRO A 141 -1.58 7.71 0.86
N VAL A 142 -1.74 6.50 0.36
CA VAL A 142 -0.64 5.74 -0.24
C VAL A 142 -0.45 6.28 -1.65
N ALA A 143 0.62 7.06 -1.83
CA ALA A 143 0.90 7.73 -3.09
C ALA A 143 2.10 7.07 -3.75
N ALA A 144 1.92 6.69 -5.01
CA ALA A 144 3.00 6.07 -5.74
C ALA A 144 4.13 7.06 -6.01
N ARG A 145 5.36 6.61 -5.76
CA ARG A 145 6.56 7.44 -5.71
C ARG A 145 6.89 8.08 -7.08
N ASP A 146 6.55 7.40 -8.16
CA ASP A 146 6.72 7.82 -9.55
C ASP A 146 5.85 9.02 -9.96
N VAL A 147 4.72 9.24 -9.29
CA VAL A 147 3.78 10.32 -9.64
C VAL A 147 4.15 11.65 -9.00
N PHE A 148 4.66 11.63 -7.77
CA PHE A 148 4.92 12.86 -6.99
C PHE A 148 6.41 13.20 -6.84
N TYR A 149 7.33 12.23 -6.96
CA TYR A 149 8.74 12.43 -6.60
C TYR A 149 9.70 12.51 -7.80
N GLY A 150 9.19 12.66 -9.02
CA GLY A 150 10.02 13.00 -10.18
C GLY A 150 10.64 14.41 -10.09
N ASN A 151 10.01 15.32 -9.33
CA ASN A 151 10.53 16.64 -8.99
C ASN A 151 10.68 16.75 -7.47
N ARG A 152 11.90 17.00 -6.97
CA ARG A 152 12.22 17.04 -5.53
C ARG A 152 11.42 18.10 -4.79
N LEU A 153 11.13 19.25 -5.41
CA LEU A 153 10.32 20.30 -4.78
C LEU A 153 8.85 19.90 -4.68
N LEU A 154 8.29 19.29 -5.74
CA LEU A 154 6.90 18.84 -5.76
C LEU A 154 6.68 17.69 -4.76
N GLY A 155 7.63 16.76 -4.69
CA GLY A 155 7.60 15.65 -3.73
C GLY A 155 7.74 16.12 -2.29
N LEU A 156 8.58 17.13 -2.02
CA LEU A 156 8.68 17.76 -0.71
C LEU A 156 7.38 18.48 -0.35
N TRP A 157 6.80 19.26 -1.28
CA TRP A 157 5.51 19.92 -1.09
C TRP A 157 4.41 18.91 -0.81
N ALA A 158 4.28 17.85 -1.60
CA ALA A 158 3.28 16.81 -1.39
C ALA A 158 3.46 16.10 -0.04
N SER A 159 4.71 15.79 0.34
CA SER A 159 5.02 15.15 1.64
C SER A 159 4.72 16.07 2.83
N LEU A 160 4.93 17.37 2.66
CA LEU A 160 4.60 18.37 3.66
C LEU A 160 3.07 18.50 3.80
N HIS A 161 2.30 18.49 2.71
CA HIS A 161 0.89 18.89 2.75
C HIS A 161 -0.12 17.73 2.79
N PHE A 162 0.21 16.54 2.25
CA PHE A 162 -0.75 15.43 2.08
C PHE A 162 -0.53 14.22 2.98
N ASN A 163 0.46 14.25 3.88
CA ASN A 163 0.80 13.12 4.76
C ASN A 163 0.99 11.76 4.04
N CYS A 164 1.40 11.83 2.77
CA CYS A 164 1.44 10.66 1.90
C CYS A 164 2.53 9.67 2.32
N ILE A 165 2.21 8.39 2.23
CA ILE A 165 3.19 7.31 2.34
C ILE A 165 3.69 7.00 0.92
N PRO A 166 5.00 7.19 0.63
CA PRO A 166 5.54 6.90 -0.69
C PRO A 166 5.57 5.39 -0.91
N PHE A 167 4.92 4.93 -1.99
CA PHE A 167 4.93 3.53 -2.40
C PHE A 167 5.73 3.37 -3.70
N ASP A 168 6.81 2.60 -3.66
CA ASP A 168 7.63 2.34 -4.84
C ASP A 168 7.14 1.08 -5.56
N ARG A 169 6.49 1.27 -6.72
CA ARG A 169 5.92 0.16 -7.51
C ARG A 169 6.97 -0.64 -8.28
N LYS A 170 8.20 -0.13 -8.43
CA LYS A 170 9.20 -0.69 -9.36
C LYS A 170 10.44 -1.20 -8.65
N ALA A 171 10.91 -0.47 -7.64
CA ALA A 171 12.24 -0.73 -7.09
C ALA A 171 12.23 -1.43 -5.72
N SER A 172 11.15 -1.27 -4.93
CA SER A 172 10.99 -1.88 -3.59
C SER A 172 9.51 -1.83 -3.14
N PRO A 173 8.65 -2.74 -3.64
CA PRO A 173 7.26 -2.84 -3.20
C PRO A 173 7.13 -3.09 -1.68
N GLU A 174 8.06 -3.84 -1.12
CA GLU A 174 8.11 -4.24 0.30
C GLU A 174 8.29 -3.03 1.24
N ALA A 175 9.23 -2.14 0.93
CA ALA A 175 9.45 -0.92 1.71
C ALA A 175 8.20 0.00 1.75
N GLY A 176 7.37 -0.04 0.70
CA GLY A 176 6.09 0.66 0.67
C GLY A 176 5.04 0.02 1.58
N LEU A 177 5.02 -1.32 1.64
CA LEU A 177 4.15 -2.08 2.54
C LEU A 177 4.55 -1.88 4.00
N GLU A 178 5.85 -1.92 4.32
CA GLU A 178 6.35 -1.66 5.67
C GLU A 178 5.95 -0.26 6.17
N GLY A 179 6.08 0.77 5.33
CA GLY A 179 5.66 2.13 5.67
C GLY A 179 4.15 2.22 5.94
N ALA A 180 3.35 1.50 5.17
CA ALA A 180 1.91 1.41 5.36
C ALA A 180 1.55 0.69 6.67
N LEU A 181 2.17 -0.45 6.95
CA LEU A 181 2.00 -1.20 8.20
C LEU A 181 2.43 -0.38 9.41
N ALA A 182 3.54 0.35 9.33
CA ALA A 182 4.01 1.23 10.41
C ALA A 182 3.02 2.36 10.70
N ALA A 183 2.40 2.95 9.68
CA ALA A 183 1.36 3.97 9.87
C ALA A 183 0.10 3.39 10.51
N LEU A 184 -0.33 2.19 10.08
CA LEU A 184 -1.44 1.48 10.69
C LEU A 184 -1.15 1.12 12.15
N GLY A 185 0.06 0.62 12.47
CA GLY A 185 0.47 0.29 13.83
C GLY A 185 0.49 1.50 14.79
N ARG A 186 0.64 2.72 14.26
CA ARG A 186 0.56 3.98 15.02
C ARG A 186 -0.88 4.51 15.18
N GLY A 187 -1.90 3.76 14.76
CA GLY A 187 -3.30 4.17 14.79
C GLY A 187 -3.72 5.08 13.62
N GLY A 188 -2.84 5.24 12.61
CA GLY A 188 -3.18 5.88 11.35
C GLY A 188 -4.09 4.99 10.50
N SER A 189 -4.86 5.61 9.62
CA SER A 189 -5.71 4.99 8.60
C SER A 189 -5.12 5.25 7.22
N LEU A 190 -5.38 4.39 6.25
CA LEU A 190 -4.82 4.52 4.89
C LEU A 190 -5.89 4.84 3.85
N ILE A 191 -5.51 5.55 2.80
CA ILE A 191 -6.25 5.57 1.53
C ILE A 191 -5.43 4.81 0.51
N VAL A 192 -5.97 3.70 0.01
CA VAL A 192 -5.35 2.86 -1.01
C VAL A 192 -6.26 2.81 -2.22
N PHE A 193 -5.63 2.95 -3.39
CA PHE A 193 -6.27 2.78 -4.68
C PHE A 193 -5.80 1.45 -5.25
N PRO A 194 -6.52 0.33 -5.02
CA PRO A 194 -6.06 -1.01 -5.35
C PRO A 194 -5.79 -1.26 -6.84
N GLU A 195 -6.39 -0.49 -7.74
CA GLU A 195 -6.09 -0.50 -9.19
C GLU A 195 -4.60 -0.17 -9.45
N GLY A 196 -4.00 0.67 -8.61
CA GLY A 196 -2.61 1.09 -8.72
C GLY A 196 -2.32 2.07 -9.85
N TRP A 197 -3.22 2.33 -10.79
CA TRP A 197 -3.11 3.43 -11.77
C TRP A 197 -4.40 4.26 -11.79
N ARG A 198 -4.41 5.34 -12.57
CA ARG A 198 -5.65 6.10 -12.83
C ARG A 198 -6.37 5.50 -14.01
N GLY A 199 -7.55 4.94 -13.76
CA GLY A 199 -8.45 4.37 -14.77
C GLY A 199 -8.88 5.39 -15.83
N LEU A 200 -9.41 4.86 -16.93
CA LEU A 200 -10.08 5.62 -17.99
C LEU A 200 -11.59 5.30 -17.93
N ASP A 201 -12.28 6.00 -17.03
CA ASP A 201 -13.74 6.12 -16.92
C ASP A 201 -14.61 4.86 -16.68
N THR A 202 -15.61 5.00 -15.80
CA THR A 202 -16.70 4.08 -15.38
C THR A 202 -16.40 2.63 -15.02
N ARG A 203 -15.24 2.07 -15.38
CA ARG A 203 -14.81 0.74 -15.01
C ARG A 203 -13.82 0.80 -13.87
N VAL A 204 -14.06 -0.04 -12.87
CA VAL A 204 -13.11 -0.33 -11.81
C VAL A 204 -12.22 -1.44 -12.34
N ASP A 205 -10.91 -1.19 -12.42
CA ASP A 205 -9.93 -2.18 -12.85
C ASP A 205 -9.70 -3.23 -11.73
N GLU A 206 -9.10 -4.38 -12.07
CA GLU A 206 -8.81 -5.46 -11.13
C GLU A 206 -8.01 -4.97 -9.91
N PHE A 207 -8.47 -5.32 -8.72
CA PHE A 207 -7.82 -4.88 -7.49
C PHE A 207 -6.59 -5.72 -7.19
N LYS A 208 -5.51 -5.03 -6.83
CA LYS A 208 -4.29 -5.69 -6.42
C LYS A 208 -4.44 -6.27 -5.00
N PRO A 209 -3.78 -7.41 -4.74
CA PRO A 209 -3.89 -8.13 -3.49
C PRO A 209 -3.38 -7.38 -2.24
N GLY A 210 -2.60 -6.31 -2.43
CA GLY A 210 -1.91 -5.61 -1.34
C GLY A 210 -2.82 -5.03 -0.25
N VAL A 211 -4.08 -4.66 -0.58
CA VAL A 211 -5.03 -4.16 0.42
C VAL A 211 -5.42 -5.25 1.41
N GLY A 212 -5.71 -6.47 0.93
CA GLY A 212 -6.06 -7.60 1.77
C GLY A 212 -4.91 -8.00 2.69
N TYR A 213 -3.68 -8.05 2.16
CA TYR A 213 -2.48 -8.28 2.97
C TYR A 213 -2.33 -7.26 4.12
N LEU A 214 -2.43 -5.97 3.82
CA LEU A 214 -2.33 -4.91 4.84
C LEU A 214 -3.44 -5.02 5.91
N ALA A 215 -4.66 -5.37 5.50
CA ALA A 215 -5.79 -5.52 6.41
C ALA A 215 -5.61 -6.69 7.39
N ILE A 216 -5.15 -7.84 6.90
CA ILE A 216 -4.88 -9.02 7.72
C ILE A 216 -3.71 -8.75 8.68
N GLU A 217 -2.59 -8.27 8.15
CA GLU A 217 -1.37 -8.08 8.93
C GLU A 217 -1.56 -7.01 10.02
N ALA A 218 -2.20 -5.89 9.70
CA ALA A 218 -2.47 -4.84 10.68
C ALA A 218 -3.73 -5.08 11.52
N ARG A 219 -4.52 -6.11 11.22
CA ARG A 219 -5.82 -6.41 11.86
C ARG A 219 -6.78 -5.23 11.87
N VAL A 220 -6.90 -4.56 10.73
CA VAL A 220 -7.78 -3.40 10.54
C VAL A 220 -8.82 -3.66 9.45
N PRO A 221 -10.05 -3.13 9.58
CA PRO A 221 -11.05 -3.29 8.54
C PRO A 221 -10.67 -2.56 7.26
N VAL A 222 -11.15 -3.08 6.15
CA VAL A 222 -11.20 -2.35 4.87
C VAL A 222 -12.57 -1.70 4.75
N VAL A 223 -12.61 -0.39 4.52
CA VAL A 223 -13.83 0.34 4.19
C VAL A 223 -13.84 0.59 2.69
N PRO A 224 -14.71 -0.09 1.92
CA PRO A 224 -14.88 0.20 0.51
C PRO A 224 -15.35 1.65 0.34
N ALA A 225 -14.71 2.38 -0.57
CA ALA A 225 -15.11 3.73 -0.92
C ALA A 225 -15.27 3.84 -2.44
N TYR A 226 -16.22 4.66 -2.87
CA TYR A 226 -16.43 4.95 -4.27
C TYR A 226 -16.55 6.45 -4.49
N VAL A 227 -15.70 6.97 -5.37
CA VAL A 227 -15.60 8.38 -5.72
C VAL A 227 -16.01 8.58 -7.17
N ARG A 228 -16.96 9.49 -7.39
CA ARG A 228 -17.49 9.83 -8.73
C ARG A 228 -17.58 11.33 -8.93
N GLY A 229 -17.32 11.80 -10.15
CA GLY A 229 -17.46 13.20 -10.56
C GLY A 229 -16.15 14.00 -10.49
N THR A 230 -15.11 13.44 -9.88
CA THR A 230 -13.78 14.04 -9.76
C THR A 230 -13.05 14.07 -11.11
N GLU A 231 -13.36 13.13 -12.01
CA GLU A 231 -12.88 13.10 -13.39
C GLU A 231 -13.29 14.35 -14.18
N LYS A 232 -14.44 14.94 -13.84
CA LYS A 232 -14.94 16.19 -14.45
C LYS A 232 -14.24 17.42 -13.86
N ALA A 233 -13.83 17.35 -12.60
CA ALA A 233 -13.15 18.44 -11.93
C ALA A 233 -11.70 18.60 -12.40
N MET A 234 -11.01 17.47 -12.57
CA MET A 234 -9.62 17.44 -13.04
C MET A 234 -9.36 16.15 -13.85
N PRO A 235 -9.67 16.17 -15.16
CA PRO A 235 -9.44 15.02 -16.05
C PRO A 235 -7.95 14.70 -16.20
N LYS A 236 -7.63 13.42 -16.44
CA LYS A 236 -6.27 12.96 -16.75
C LYS A 236 -5.73 13.74 -17.96
N GLY A 237 -4.55 14.36 -17.81
CA GLY A 237 -3.88 15.12 -18.87
C GLY A 237 -4.23 16.60 -18.96
N ARG A 238 -5.25 17.10 -18.24
CA ARG A 238 -5.52 18.55 -18.14
C ARG A 238 -4.92 19.15 -16.87
N ARG A 239 -4.37 20.36 -17.01
CA ARG A 239 -3.90 21.20 -15.88
C ARG A 239 -4.98 22.11 -15.30
N THR A 240 -6.10 22.30 -16.01
CA THR A 240 -7.17 23.21 -15.60
C THR A 240 -8.18 22.52 -14.70
N TYR A 241 -8.41 23.11 -13.53
CA TYR A 241 -9.41 22.67 -12.57
C TYR A 241 -10.77 23.34 -12.84
N ARG A 242 -11.87 22.60 -12.72
CA ARG A 242 -13.23 23.16 -12.82
C ARG A 242 -14.12 22.63 -11.68
N PRO A 243 -15.01 23.44 -11.10
CA PRO A 243 -16.03 22.96 -10.15
C PRO A 243 -16.83 21.79 -10.71
N ALA A 244 -17.04 20.76 -9.90
CA ALA A 244 -17.90 19.62 -10.27
C ALA A 244 -18.80 19.17 -9.12
N LYS A 245 -19.81 18.37 -9.45
CA LYS A 245 -20.56 17.57 -8.47
C LYS A 245 -19.77 16.30 -8.21
N VAL A 246 -19.32 16.13 -6.98
CA VAL A 246 -18.53 14.99 -6.53
C VAL A 246 -19.33 14.20 -5.51
N ARG A 247 -19.40 12.88 -5.67
CA ARG A 247 -20.01 11.98 -4.71
C ARG A 247 -18.97 11.05 -4.13
N VAL A 248 -18.92 10.97 -2.81
CA VAL A 248 -18.14 9.99 -2.05
C VAL A 248 -19.12 9.05 -1.35
N THR A 249 -19.03 7.76 -1.62
CA THR A 249 -19.89 6.74 -1.02
C THR A 249 -19.03 5.73 -0.27
N TYR A 250 -19.37 5.46 0.99
CA TYR A 250 -18.69 4.46 1.82
C TYR A 250 -19.57 3.22 2.01
N GLY A 251 -19.01 2.05 1.72
CA GLY A 251 -19.62 0.75 1.98
C GLY A 251 -19.44 0.32 3.44
N ALA A 252 -20.08 -0.79 3.81
CA ALA A 252 -19.88 -1.41 5.11
C ALA A 252 -18.42 -1.89 5.26
N PRO A 253 -17.82 -1.75 6.46
CA PRO A 253 -16.47 -2.24 6.69
C PRO A 253 -16.42 -3.78 6.56
N VAL A 254 -15.38 -4.27 5.89
CA VAL A 254 -15.04 -5.69 5.81
C VAL A 254 -13.94 -5.95 6.84
N GLU A 255 -14.21 -6.84 7.80
CA GLU A 255 -13.23 -7.20 8.82
C GLU A 255 -12.11 -8.10 8.25
N PRO A 256 -10.90 -8.07 8.82
CA PRO A 256 -9.77 -8.92 8.41
C PRO A 256 -10.11 -10.40 8.29
N ASP A 257 -10.95 -10.91 9.18
CA ASP A 257 -11.34 -12.32 9.20
C ASP A 257 -12.20 -12.71 7.98
N GLY A 258 -12.87 -11.73 7.38
CA GLY A 258 -13.59 -11.89 6.11
C GLY A 258 -12.69 -12.16 4.91
N PHE A 259 -11.37 -11.98 5.05
CA PHE A 259 -10.37 -12.32 4.02
C PHE A 259 -9.77 -13.73 4.22
N GLY A 260 -10.05 -14.40 5.35
CA GLY A 260 -9.38 -15.64 5.79
C GLY A 260 -9.85 -16.94 5.13
N GLY A 261 -10.68 -16.90 4.09
CA GLY A 261 -11.33 -18.10 3.51
C GLY A 261 -10.59 -18.84 2.40
N ALA A 262 -9.49 -18.31 1.84
CA ALA A 262 -8.77 -19.02 0.77
C ALA A 262 -7.52 -19.71 1.32
N ALA A 263 -7.43 -21.02 1.09
CA ALA A 263 -6.37 -21.93 1.54
C ALA A 263 -4.95 -21.59 1.06
N ASN A 264 -4.81 -20.57 0.20
CA ASN A 264 -3.54 -20.01 -0.23
C ASN A 264 -3.51 -18.54 0.16
N ARG A 265 -2.58 -18.13 1.02
CA ARG A 265 -2.46 -16.74 1.51
C ARG A 265 -2.50 -15.72 0.37
N PHE A 266 -2.01 -16.04 -0.83
CA PHE A 266 -2.02 -15.15 -1.99
C PHE A 266 -3.32 -15.13 -2.81
N GLU A 267 -4.12 -16.20 -2.80
CA GLU A 267 -5.38 -16.28 -3.58
C GLU A 267 -6.54 -15.59 -2.88
N SER A 268 -6.55 -15.57 -1.54
CA SER A 268 -7.54 -14.84 -0.72
C SER A 268 -7.51 -13.34 -1.00
N TYR A 269 -6.39 -12.84 -1.51
CA TYR A 269 -6.21 -11.43 -1.83
C TYR A 269 -6.79 -11.00 -3.18
N ARG A 270 -7.19 -11.94 -4.06
CA ARG A 270 -7.81 -11.67 -5.37
C ARG A 270 -9.34 -11.62 -5.33
N ALA A 271 -9.96 -11.80 -4.16
CA ALA A 271 -11.41 -11.92 -4.04
C ALA A 271 -12.20 -10.60 -4.19
N PHE A 272 -11.55 -9.52 -4.61
CA PHE A 272 -12.14 -8.22 -4.88
C PHE A 272 -11.55 -7.62 -6.14
#